data_AF-A0A0M9DRX1-F1
#
_entry.id   AF-A0A0M9DRX1-F1
#
_cell.length_a   1.000
_cell.length_b   1.000
_cell.length_c   1.000
_cell.angle_alpha   90.00
_cell.angle_beta   90.00
_cell.angle_gamma   90.00
#
_symmetry.space_group_name_H-M   'P 1'
#
loop_
_entity.id
_entity.type
_entity.pdbx_description
1 polymer ?
#
loop_
_entity_poly.entity_id
_entity_poly.type
_entity_poly.pdbx_seq_one_letter_code
_entity_poly.pdbx_strand_id
1 'polypeptide(L)'
;MAKLKSIIKQLSKQDYEILYSNLMESGADKSALLLQMMYQEKSSDSKIMKDLGVNSNAYYTLRSRLNQKIEEYLLEQVENPRADLLKKVANIPEIFFTKKRTIVIATLKKLEKELLDYDLSNELTVVYKSLKRLHTHTPEYFTYSQLYNKHIAYMLSVDKVESLISDYFRKYGSYLFSSNETEKLEITLINKELISVKNLYDSHRLYVYQSCVGIFHRLFVEENESMDEEPIENILARVQQIFDMYQMDTIYHHLKIVFEYLKLEYYNRYKVYRKAEDYFDEVNDSVSALMSNYTLHTYPARFLFTKLERSLRLGIQHELYTENGMLFQEFEIDMDDVPNYVSYVAYRALSCYYAEKYEEASKWINNLLNEVSVKKYPYALLEIKIILAIQYAIMEDNDLLNQLLGSIQRQIRLLGKQNCLYAAVFVKVIKLMSSQGKSEKPDKGKALLEKALAFKRTGFAPTSYIRIDEKFFKIK
;
A
#
# COMPACT_ATOMS: atom_id res chain seq x y z
N MET A 1 8.28 -15.34 0.34
CA MET A 1 9.05 -16.56 -0.07
C MET A 1 8.23 -17.86 -0.25
N ALA A 2 7.04 -18.05 0.33
CA ALA A 2 6.23 -19.28 0.16
C ALA A 2 5.29 -19.28 -1.07
N LYS A 3 5.00 -18.11 -1.66
CA LYS A 3 4.00 -17.90 -2.72
C LYS A 3 4.30 -18.57 -4.06
N LEU A 4 5.48 -18.37 -4.65
CA LEU A 4 5.77 -19.00 -5.94
C LEU A 4 5.73 -20.53 -5.82
N LYS A 5 6.27 -21.08 -4.72
CA LYS A 5 6.24 -22.52 -4.46
C LYS A 5 4.82 -23.03 -4.20
N SER A 6 3.93 -22.26 -3.58
CA SER A 6 2.52 -22.62 -3.40
C SER A 6 1.71 -22.48 -4.69
N ILE A 7 1.96 -21.44 -5.49
CA ILE A 7 1.31 -21.21 -6.79
C ILE A 7 1.69 -22.32 -7.76
N ILE A 8 2.99 -22.63 -7.89
CA ILE A 8 3.47 -23.74 -8.71
C ILE A 8 2.85 -25.08 -8.27
N LYS A 9 2.65 -25.29 -6.96
CA LYS A 9 1.98 -26.49 -6.43
C LYS A 9 0.49 -26.57 -6.75
N GLN A 10 -0.17 -25.42 -6.93
CA GLN A 10 -1.59 -25.35 -7.26
C GLN A 10 -1.85 -25.48 -8.76
N LEU A 11 -0.81 -25.42 -9.61
CA LEU A 11 -0.93 -25.68 -11.03
C LEU A 11 -1.43 -27.10 -11.26
N SER A 12 -2.45 -27.25 -12.11
CA SER A 12 -2.85 -28.56 -12.61
C SER A 12 -1.68 -29.18 -13.39
N LYS A 13 -1.67 -30.52 -13.48
CA LYS A 13 -0.63 -31.22 -14.27
C LYS A 13 -0.60 -30.72 -15.72
N GLN A 14 -1.75 -30.36 -16.27
CA GLN A 14 -1.91 -29.87 -17.63
C GLN A 14 -1.34 -28.45 -17.78
N ASP A 15 -1.60 -27.55 -16.84
CA ASP A 15 -1.05 -26.18 -16.83
C ASP A 15 0.47 -26.17 -16.63
N TYR A 16 0.97 -27.06 -15.78
CA TYR A 16 2.41 -27.25 -15.60
C TYR A 16 3.10 -27.68 -16.90
N GLU A 17 2.52 -28.66 -17.61
CA GLU A 17 3.10 -29.17 -18.86
C GLU A 17 3.13 -28.09 -19.96
N ILE A 18 2.08 -27.27 -20.05
CA ILE A 18 2.00 -26.13 -21.00
C ILE A 18 3.00 -25.03 -20.65
N LEU A 19 3.08 -24.62 -19.38
CA LEU A 19 4.05 -23.61 -18.93
C LEU A 19 5.49 -24.09 -19.16
N TYR A 20 5.76 -25.37 -18.88
CA TYR A 20 7.08 -25.95 -19.10
C TYR A 20 7.46 -26.00 -20.58
N SER A 21 6.55 -26.44 -21.47
CA SER A 21 6.79 -26.45 -22.91
C SER A 21 7.03 -25.04 -23.46
N ASN A 22 6.21 -24.06 -23.05
CA ASN A 22 6.35 -22.68 -23.48
C ASN A 22 7.68 -22.06 -23.05
N LEU A 23 8.16 -22.38 -21.85
CA LEU A 23 9.46 -21.91 -21.36
C LEU A 23 10.61 -22.54 -22.15
N MET A 24 10.53 -23.83 -22.47
CA MET A 24 11.53 -24.52 -23.31
C MET A 24 11.54 -23.98 -24.75
N GLU A 25 10.38 -23.76 -25.35
CA GLU A 25 10.26 -23.22 -26.73
C GLU A 25 10.76 -21.77 -26.83
N SER A 26 10.59 -20.98 -25.77
CA SER A 26 11.09 -19.59 -25.70
C SER A 26 12.59 -19.47 -25.36
N GLY A 27 13.33 -20.59 -25.30
CA GLY A 27 14.77 -20.61 -24.98
C GLY A 27 15.10 -20.26 -23.53
N ALA A 28 14.13 -20.37 -22.62
CA ALA A 28 14.26 -20.07 -21.20
C ALA A 28 14.55 -21.32 -20.36
N ASP A 29 15.53 -22.13 -20.77
CA ASP A 29 15.85 -23.45 -20.20
C ASP A 29 16.03 -23.41 -18.67
N LYS A 30 16.74 -22.39 -18.15
CA LYS A 30 16.99 -22.23 -16.71
C LYS A 30 15.70 -21.93 -15.92
N SER A 31 14.75 -21.21 -16.52
CA SER A 31 13.44 -20.95 -15.90
C SER A 31 12.54 -22.19 -15.96
N ALA A 32 12.61 -22.98 -17.04
CA ALA A 32 11.90 -24.26 -17.15
C ALA A 32 12.42 -25.27 -16.12
N LEU A 33 13.74 -25.39 -15.98
CA LEU A 33 14.38 -26.22 -14.95
C LEU A 33 14.04 -25.77 -13.54
N LEU A 34 13.99 -24.45 -13.29
CA LEU A 34 13.54 -23.89 -12.01
C LEU A 34 12.08 -24.28 -11.72
N LEU A 35 11.16 -24.14 -12.69
CA LEU A 35 9.76 -24.55 -12.57
C LEU A 35 9.63 -26.04 -12.24
N GLN A 36 10.36 -26.91 -12.94
CA GLN A 36 10.37 -28.36 -12.70
C GLN A 36 10.89 -28.71 -11.30
N MET A 37 11.99 -28.10 -10.87
CA MET A 37 12.58 -28.33 -9.54
C MET A 37 11.67 -27.86 -8.41
N MET A 38 10.92 -26.76 -8.63
CA MET A 38 9.95 -26.24 -7.66
C MET A 38 8.65 -27.06 -7.63
N TYR A 39 8.21 -27.60 -8.77
CA TYR A 39 7.03 -28.46 -8.88
C TYR A 39 7.23 -29.85 -8.27
N GLN A 40 8.42 -30.45 -8.43
CA GLN A 40 8.71 -31.83 -8.02
C GLN A 40 9.24 -31.98 -6.56
N GLU A 41 9.28 -30.91 -5.76
CA GLU A 41 9.68 -30.90 -4.34
C GLU A 41 10.94 -31.69 -3.94
N LYS A 42 12.13 -31.36 -4.48
CA LYS A 42 13.36 -32.09 -4.08
C LYS A 42 14.55 -31.30 -3.56
N SER A 43 14.45 -29.98 -3.42
CA SER A 43 15.63 -29.18 -3.05
C SER A 43 15.29 -27.92 -2.26
N SER A 44 16.15 -27.57 -1.29
CA SER A 44 16.20 -26.23 -0.70
C SER A 44 16.69 -25.22 -1.73
N ASP A 45 16.34 -23.93 -1.58
CA ASP A 45 16.77 -22.86 -2.51
C ASP A 45 18.29 -22.88 -2.73
N SER A 46 19.06 -23.14 -1.67
CA SER A 46 20.52 -23.31 -1.72
C SER A 46 21.01 -24.46 -2.60
N LYS A 47 20.24 -25.55 -2.69
CA LYS A 47 20.55 -26.71 -3.55
C LYS A 47 20.09 -26.46 -4.99
N ILE A 48 18.95 -25.79 -5.17
CA ILE A 48 18.46 -25.36 -6.50
C ILE A 48 19.44 -24.37 -7.14
N MET A 49 19.96 -23.39 -6.38
CA MET A 49 20.98 -22.45 -6.85
C MET A 49 22.24 -23.17 -7.37
N LYS A 50 22.68 -24.20 -6.63
CA LYS A 50 23.86 -25.00 -6.98
C LYS A 50 23.62 -25.84 -8.24
N ASP A 51 22.46 -26.48 -8.35
CA ASP A 51 22.12 -27.33 -9.49
C ASP A 51 21.88 -26.52 -10.78
N LEU A 52 21.37 -25.28 -10.66
CA LEU A 52 21.21 -24.33 -11.77
C LEU A 52 22.49 -23.57 -12.13
N GLY A 53 23.55 -23.68 -11.32
CA GLY A 53 24.81 -22.97 -11.51
C GLY A 53 24.68 -21.45 -11.48
N VAL A 54 23.81 -20.91 -10.62
CA VAL A 54 23.51 -19.48 -10.52
C VAL A 54 23.88 -18.92 -9.14
N ASN A 55 24.34 -17.67 -9.12
CA ASN A 55 24.55 -16.94 -7.87
C ASN A 55 23.21 -16.47 -7.27
N SER A 56 23.24 -16.00 -6.02
CA SER A 56 22.03 -15.56 -5.29
C SER A 56 21.22 -14.52 -6.08
N ASN A 57 21.88 -13.53 -6.67
CA ASN A 57 21.22 -12.46 -7.42
C ASN A 57 20.53 -12.98 -8.69
N ALA A 58 21.24 -13.80 -9.48
CA ALA A 58 20.70 -14.40 -10.70
C ALA A 58 19.54 -15.36 -10.40
N TYR A 59 19.58 -16.06 -9.27
CA TYR A 59 18.48 -16.92 -8.81
C TYR A 59 17.23 -16.09 -8.52
N TYR A 60 17.32 -14.99 -7.78
CA TYR A 60 16.17 -14.13 -7.48
C TYR A 60 15.61 -13.45 -8.74
N THR A 61 16.46 -13.03 -9.67
CA THR A 61 16.00 -12.49 -10.97
C THR A 61 15.27 -13.55 -11.81
N LEU A 62 15.81 -14.78 -11.89
CA LEU A 62 15.14 -15.90 -12.56
C LEU A 62 13.78 -16.21 -11.91
N ARG A 63 13.73 -16.17 -10.58
CA ARG A 63 12.52 -16.45 -9.80
C ARG A 63 11.45 -15.39 -10.01
N SER A 64 11.82 -14.11 -10.03
CA SER A 64 10.90 -13.00 -10.32
C SER A 64 10.31 -13.11 -11.73
N ARG A 65 11.15 -13.32 -12.75
CA ARG A 65 10.71 -13.51 -14.14
C ARG A 65 9.81 -14.73 -14.32
N LEU A 66 10.11 -15.84 -13.64
CA LEU A 66 9.27 -17.03 -13.65
C LEU A 66 7.90 -16.75 -13.01
N ASN A 67 7.86 -16.01 -11.90
CA ASN A 67 6.60 -15.63 -11.27
C ASN A 67 5.74 -14.76 -12.19
N GLN A 68 6.34 -13.76 -12.84
CA GLN A 68 5.65 -12.89 -13.79
C GLN A 68 5.04 -13.68 -14.96
N LYS A 69 5.77 -14.62 -15.56
CA LYS A 69 5.25 -15.49 -16.64
C LYS A 69 4.12 -16.41 -16.18
N ILE A 70 4.19 -16.92 -14.94
CA ILE A 70 3.11 -17.75 -14.39
C ILE A 70 1.88 -16.88 -14.11
N GLU A 71 2.06 -15.67 -13.59
CA GLU A 71 0.97 -14.71 -13.39
C GLU A 71 0.32 -14.31 -14.71
N GLU A 72 1.09 -14.02 -15.76
CA GLU A 72 0.59 -13.76 -17.12
C GLU A 72 -0.25 -14.94 -17.64
N TYR A 73 0.25 -16.17 -17.55
CA TYR A 73 -0.49 -17.36 -17.97
C TYR A 73 -1.77 -17.58 -17.17
N LEU A 74 -1.73 -17.38 -15.85
CA LEU A 74 -2.90 -17.50 -14.99
C LEU A 74 -3.94 -16.41 -15.30
N LEU A 75 -3.50 -15.18 -15.61
CA LEU A 75 -4.36 -14.09 -16.07
C LEU A 75 -5.05 -14.44 -17.39
N GLU A 76 -4.32 -14.97 -18.37
CA GLU A 76 -4.88 -15.43 -19.65
C GLU A 76 -5.95 -16.53 -19.47
N GLN A 77 -5.77 -17.43 -18.50
CA GLN A 77 -6.77 -18.45 -18.17
C GLN A 77 -7.99 -17.87 -17.45
N VAL A 78 -7.81 -16.86 -16.59
CA VAL A 78 -8.91 -16.12 -15.93
C VAL A 78 -9.71 -15.27 -16.92
N GLU A 79 -9.08 -14.78 -17.99
CA GLU A 79 -9.76 -14.01 -19.04
C GLU A 79 -10.79 -14.85 -19.82
N ASN A 80 -10.69 -16.18 -19.86
CA ASN A 80 -11.50 -17.01 -20.76
C ASN A 80 -13.00 -17.14 -20.37
N PRO A 81 -13.39 -17.41 -19.10
CA PRO A 81 -14.80 -17.55 -18.72
C PRO A 81 -15.51 -16.20 -18.50
N ARG A 82 -14.82 -15.23 -17.87
CA ARG A 82 -15.41 -13.93 -17.54
C ARG A 82 -15.59 -13.06 -18.77
N ALA A 83 -14.62 -12.99 -19.68
CA ALA A 83 -14.75 -12.22 -20.91
C ALA A 83 -15.87 -12.79 -21.81
N ASP A 84 -16.06 -14.11 -21.81
CA ASP A 84 -17.18 -14.74 -22.52
C ASP A 84 -18.54 -14.32 -21.92
N LEU A 85 -18.67 -14.28 -20.58
CA LEU A 85 -19.87 -13.75 -19.93
C LEU A 85 -20.13 -12.28 -20.26
N LEU A 86 -19.10 -11.44 -20.21
CA LEU A 86 -19.22 -10.01 -20.57
C LEU A 86 -19.65 -9.83 -22.03
N LYS A 87 -19.07 -10.61 -22.96
CA LYS A 87 -19.47 -10.62 -24.37
C LYS A 87 -20.93 -11.05 -24.54
N LYS A 88 -21.40 -12.08 -23.82
CA LYS A 88 -22.80 -12.51 -23.85
C LYS A 88 -23.74 -11.44 -23.33
N VAL A 89 -23.37 -10.74 -22.25
CA VAL A 89 -24.16 -9.62 -21.69
C VAL A 89 -24.22 -8.44 -22.67
N ALA A 90 -23.08 -8.09 -23.28
CA ALA A 90 -23.02 -7.05 -24.30
C ALA A 90 -23.86 -7.39 -25.54
N ASN A 91 -24.03 -8.69 -25.85
CA ASN A 91 -24.83 -9.18 -26.97
C ASN A 91 -26.34 -9.29 -26.69
N ILE A 92 -26.79 -8.98 -25.46
CA ILE A 92 -28.22 -9.04 -25.09
C ILE A 92 -29.11 -8.21 -26.03
N PRO A 93 -28.76 -6.97 -26.42
CA PRO A 93 -29.59 -6.19 -27.35
C PRO A 93 -29.81 -6.90 -28.68
N GLU A 94 -28.78 -7.51 -29.27
CA GLU A 94 -28.90 -8.23 -30.54
C GLU A 94 -29.77 -9.48 -30.41
N ILE A 95 -29.57 -10.27 -29.35
CA ILE A 95 -30.38 -11.46 -29.07
C ILE A 95 -31.85 -11.08 -28.87
N PHE A 96 -32.11 -9.95 -28.22
CA PHE A 96 -33.45 -9.43 -27.97
C PHE A 96 -34.22 -9.12 -29.25
N PHE A 97 -33.55 -8.62 -30.30
CA PHE A 97 -34.19 -8.28 -31.58
C PHE A 97 -34.18 -9.42 -32.61
N THR A 98 -33.28 -10.40 -32.48
CA THR A 98 -33.07 -11.45 -33.51
C THR A 98 -33.64 -12.83 -33.15
N LYS A 99 -33.90 -13.12 -31.86
CA LYS A 99 -34.34 -14.45 -31.41
C LYS A 99 -35.78 -14.47 -30.90
N LYS A 100 -36.39 -15.65 -30.85
CA LYS A 100 -37.74 -15.86 -30.30
C LYS A 100 -37.75 -15.59 -28.78
N ARG A 101 -38.82 -14.98 -28.27
CA ARG A 101 -38.99 -14.59 -26.86
C ARG A 101 -38.65 -15.69 -25.85
N THR A 102 -39.10 -16.93 -26.08
CA THR A 102 -38.80 -18.07 -25.20
C THR A 102 -37.31 -18.41 -25.13
N ILE A 103 -36.60 -18.30 -26.25
CA ILE A 103 -35.14 -18.52 -26.31
C ILE A 103 -34.44 -17.40 -25.55
N VAL A 104 -34.86 -16.14 -25.75
CA VAL A 104 -34.27 -14.98 -25.05
C VAL A 104 -34.41 -15.13 -23.53
N ILE A 105 -35.61 -15.49 -23.03
CA ILE A 105 -35.85 -15.69 -21.60
C ILE A 105 -34.97 -16.82 -21.05
N ALA A 106 -34.88 -17.96 -21.74
CA ALA A 106 -34.04 -19.07 -21.31
C ALA A 106 -32.55 -18.69 -21.26
N THR A 107 -32.05 -17.96 -22.25
CA THR A 107 -30.67 -17.46 -22.27
C THR A 107 -30.43 -16.47 -21.13
N LEU A 108 -31.34 -15.53 -20.88
CA LEU A 108 -31.20 -14.55 -19.80
C LEU A 108 -31.24 -15.19 -18.42
N LYS A 109 -32.10 -16.19 -18.18
CA LYS A 109 -32.13 -16.95 -16.90
C LYS A 109 -30.85 -17.77 -16.70
N LYS A 110 -30.26 -18.30 -17.78
CA LYS A 110 -28.95 -18.96 -17.71
C LYS A 110 -27.85 -17.96 -17.37
N LEU A 111 -27.83 -16.80 -18.03
CA LEU A 111 -26.88 -15.72 -17.73
C LEU A 111 -27.05 -15.17 -16.32
N GLU A 112 -28.28 -15.00 -15.82
CA GLU A 112 -28.55 -14.59 -14.44
C GLU A 112 -27.84 -15.50 -13.43
N LYS A 113 -27.97 -16.82 -13.60
CA LYS A 113 -27.30 -17.80 -12.74
C LYS A 113 -25.78 -17.69 -12.83
N GLU A 114 -25.24 -17.66 -14.06
CA GLU A 114 -23.80 -17.55 -14.27
C GLU A 114 -23.25 -16.24 -13.67
N LEU A 115 -23.91 -15.10 -13.87
CA LEU A 115 -23.46 -13.82 -13.31
C LEU A 115 -23.54 -13.76 -11.77
N LEU A 116 -24.52 -14.43 -11.16
CA LEU A 116 -24.57 -14.59 -9.70
C LEU A 116 -23.39 -15.44 -9.18
N ASP A 117 -23.04 -16.51 -9.88
CA ASP A 117 -21.93 -17.40 -9.51
C ASP A 117 -20.57 -16.67 -9.57
N TYR A 118 -20.42 -15.68 -10.45
CA TYR A 118 -19.21 -14.84 -10.59
C TYR A 118 -19.28 -13.47 -9.87
N ASP A 119 -20.34 -13.21 -9.08
CA ASP A 119 -20.60 -11.92 -8.40
C ASP A 119 -20.52 -10.67 -9.31
N LEU A 120 -21.05 -10.81 -10.53
CA LEU A 120 -21.08 -9.74 -11.55
C LEU A 120 -22.36 -8.90 -11.43
N SER A 121 -22.43 -8.15 -10.33
CA SER A 121 -23.59 -7.35 -9.94
C SER A 121 -23.96 -6.25 -10.94
N ASN A 122 -22.98 -5.65 -11.64
CA ASN A 122 -23.22 -4.60 -12.63
C ASN A 122 -23.92 -5.17 -13.87
N GLU A 123 -23.41 -6.30 -14.36
CA GLU A 123 -23.93 -7.02 -15.51
C GLU A 123 -25.34 -7.58 -15.23
N LEU A 124 -25.60 -8.02 -13.98
CA LEU A 124 -26.92 -8.46 -13.55
C LEU A 124 -28.00 -7.38 -13.73
N THR A 125 -27.66 -6.09 -13.59
CA THR A 125 -28.64 -5.01 -13.83
C THR A 125 -29.15 -5.00 -15.27
N VAL A 126 -28.27 -5.31 -16.24
CA VAL A 126 -28.62 -5.38 -17.67
C VAL A 126 -29.55 -6.57 -17.93
N VAL A 127 -29.26 -7.71 -17.31
CA VAL A 127 -30.08 -8.92 -17.39
C VAL A 127 -31.47 -8.67 -16.77
N TYR A 128 -31.55 -8.14 -15.56
CA TYR A 128 -32.83 -7.85 -14.90
C TYR A 128 -33.66 -6.79 -15.62
N LYS A 129 -33.03 -5.74 -16.16
CA LYS A 129 -33.69 -4.75 -17.01
C LYS A 129 -34.34 -5.40 -18.24
N SER A 130 -33.64 -6.38 -18.83
CA SER A 130 -34.10 -7.10 -20.02
C SER A 130 -35.21 -8.09 -19.70
N LEU A 131 -35.07 -8.86 -18.63
CA LEU A 131 -36.10 -9.77 -18.11
C LEU A 131 -37.37 -8.99 -17.72
N LYS A 132 -37.24 -7.88 -17.00
CA LYS A 132 -38.35 -6.98 -16.67
C LYS A 132 -39.14 -6.57 -17.91
N ARG A 133 -38.47 -6.16 -19.00
CA ARG A 133 -39.13 -5.77 -20.26
C ARG A 133 -39.85 -6.95 -20.93
N LEU A 134 -39.23 -8.13 -20.94
CA LEU A 134 -39.84 -9.33 -21.51
C LEU A 134 -41.04 -9.82 -20.71
N HIS A 135 -41.14 -9.48 -19.44
CA HIS A 135 -42.20 -9.93 -18.56
C HIS A 135 -43.32 -8.90 -18.32
N THR A 136 -43.34 -7.77 -19.07
CA THR A 136 -44.30 -6.64 -18.91
C THR A 136 -45.77 -7.04 -18.73
N HIS A 137 -46.24 -8.11 -19.38
CA HIS A 137 -47.63 -8.58 -19.29
C HIS A 137 -47.81 -9.83 -18.42
N THR A 138 -46.82 -10.16 -17.59
CA THR A 138 -46.82 -11.35 -16.73
C THR A 138 -46.56 -10.96 -15.28
N PRO A 139 -47.01 -11.76 -14.29
CA PRO A 139 -46.74 -11.49 -12.87
C PRO A 139 -45.24 -11.38 -12.54
N GLU A 140 -44.37 -12.05 -13.30
CA GLU A 140 -42.90 -11.99 -13.15
C GLU A 140 -42.32 -10.58 -13.36
N TYR A 141 -43.07 -9.65 -13.99
CA TYR A 141 -42.66 -8.24 -14.12
C TYR A 141 -42.28 -7.62 -12.78
N PHE A 142 -43.12 -7.84 -11.76
CA PHE A 142 -42.93 -7.21 -10.46
C PHE A 142 -41.68 -7.74 -9.76
N THR A 143 -41.47 -9.06 -9.80
CA THR A 143 -40.27 -9.73 -9.26
C THR A 143 -39.01 -9.16 -9.90
N TYR A 144 -38.92 -9.13 -11.23
CA TYR A 144 -37.75 -8.60 -11.92
C TYR A 144 -37.60 -7.08 -11.77
N SER A 145 -38.69 -6.34 -11.57
CA SER A 145 -38.62 -4.92 -11.24
C SER A 145 -38.04 -4.67 -9.85
N GLN A 146 -38.39 -5.49 -8.85
CA GLN A 146 -37.80 -5.41 -7.52
C GLN A 146 -36.32 -5.78 -7.54
N LEU A 147 -35.95 -6.86 -8.23
CA LEU A 147 -34.55 -7.27 -8.39
C LEU A 147 -33.72 -6.19 -9.09
N TYR A 148 -34.23 -5.63 -10.19
CA TYR A 148 -33.57 -4.52 -10.88
C TYR A 148 -33.34 -3.32 -9.93
N ASN A 149 -34.38 -2.87 -9.23
CA ASN A 149 -34.26 -1.71 -8.33
C ASN A 149 -33.27 -1.99 -7.18
N LYS A 150 -33.28 -3.21 -6.61
CA LYS A 150 -32.35 -3.63 -5.56
C LYS A 150 -30.90 -3.56 -6.04
N HIS A 151 -30.60 -4.11 -7.22
CA HIS A 151 -29.23 -4.11 -7.76
C HIS A 151 -28.76 -2.71 -8.18
N ILE A 152 -29.64 -1.85 -8.68
CA ILE A 152 -29.31 -0.44 -8.95
C ILE A 152 -28.96 0.30 -7.65
N ALA A 153 -29.77 0.14 -6.60
CA ALA A 153 -29.50 0.77 -5.32
C ALA A 153 -28.19 0.27 -4.68
N TYR A 154 -27.91 -1.03 -4.83
CA TYR A 154 -26.64 -1.63 -4.41
C TYR A 154 -25.45 -1.03 -5.17
N MET A 155 -25.51 -0.98 -6.51
CA MET A 155 -24.45 -0.40 -7.35
C MET A 155 -24.14 1.05 -6.96
N LEU A 156 -25.17 1.90 -6.81
CA LEU A 156 -25.00 3.28 -6.35
C LEU A 156 -24.34 3.37 -4.97
N SER A 157 -24.59 2.39 -4.11
CA SER A 157 -23.98 2.33 -2.77
C SER A 157 -22.52 1.90 -2.83
N VAL A 158 -22.17 0.97 -3.71
CA VAL A 158 -20.79 0.57 -3.99
C VAL A 158 -20.00 1.76 -4.56
N ASP A 159 -20.52 2.43 -5.59
CA ASP A 159 -19.89 3.62 -6.18
C ASP A 159 -19.66 4.73 -5.13
N LYS A 160 -20.66 4.96 -4.28
CA LYS A 160 -20.54 5.90 -3.16
C LYS A 160 -19.43 5.50 -2.19
N VAL A 161 -19.34 4.22 -1.83
CA VAL A 161 -18.32 3.72 -0.92
C VAL A 161 -16.92 3.83 -1.52
N GLU A 162 -16.73 3.49 -2.79
CA GLU A 162 -15.44 3.64 -3.48
C GLU A 162 -14.96 5.10 -3.50
N SER A 163 -15.88 6.04 -3.73
CA SER A 163 -15.60 7.47 -3.63
C SER A 163 -15.21 7.89 -2.20
N LEU A 164 -15.95 7.43 -1.18
CA LEU A 164 -15.66 7.72 0.22
C LEU A 164 -14.31 7.15 0.68
N ILE A 165 -13.92 5.95 0.23
CA ILE A 165 -12.61 5.36 0.55
C ILE A 165 -11.49 6.22 -0.06
N SER A 166 -11.62 6.57 -1.34
CA SER A 166 -10.65 7.42 -2.03
C SER A 166 -10.50 8.78 -1.34
N ASP A 167 -11.63 9.39 -0.94
CA ASP A 167 -11.66 10.64 -0.19
C ASP A 167 -11.03 10.52 1.19
N TYR A 168 -11.27 9.39 1.87
CA TYR A 168 -10.68 9.10 3.17
C TYR A 168 -9.15 9.10 3.10
N PHE A 169 -8.54 8.32 2.19
CA PHE A 169 -7.08 8.19 2.13
C PHE A 169 -6.41 9.47 1.63
N ARG A 170 -7.05 10.19 0.70
CA ARG A 170 -6.61 11.53 0.30
C ARG A 170 -6.57 12.50 1.49
N LYS A 171 -7.64 12.55 2.29
CA LYS A 171 -7.71 13.42 3.49
C LYS A 171 -6.80 12.96 4.61
N TYR A 172 -6.57 11.64 4.74
CA TYR A 172 -5.61 11.11 5.70
C TYR A 172 -4.18 11.64 5.43
N GLY A 173 -3.76 11.74 4.16
CA GLY A 173 -2.48 12.34 3.81
C GLY A 173 -2.35 13.79 4.29
N SER A 174 -3.40 14.59 4.13
CA SER A 174 -3.45 15.95 4.69
C SER A 174 -3.37 15.95 6.22
N TYR A 175 -4.17 15.10 6.88
CA TYR A 175 -4.18 14.95 8.34
C TYR A 175 -2.80 14.56 8.88
N LEU A 176 -2.13 13.61 8.24
CA LEU A 176 -0.77 13.20 8.61
C LEU A 176 0.19 14.40 8.60
N PHE A 177 0.07 15.29 7.63
CA PHE A 177 0.99 16.40 7.42
C PHE A 177 0.67 17.64 8.27
N SER A 178 -0.59 17.82 8.62
CA SER A 178 -1.06 18.96 9.42
C SER A 178 -1.13 18.63 10.92
N SER A 179 -1.41 17.37 11.28
CA SER A 179 -1.87 16.95 12.61
C SER A 179 -3.06 17.78 13.15
N ASN A 180 -3.90 18.28 12.26
CA ASN A 180 -5.02 19.15 12.62
C ASN A 180 -6.24 18.32 13.08
N GLU A 181 -6.79 18.66 14.24
CA GLU A 181 -8.01 18.04 14.78
C GLU A 181 -9.23 18.23 13.87
N THR A 182 -9.30 19.31 13.09
CA THR A 182 -10.38 19.47 12.09
C THR A 182 -10.30 18.40 11.01
N GLU A 183 -9.12 18.14 10.46
CA GLU A 183 -8.93 17.11 9.44
C GLU A 183 -9.13 15.70 10.03
N LYS A 184 -8.75 15.51 11.31
CA LYS A 184 -9.07 14.29 12.07
C LYS A 184 -10.59 14.06 12.19
N LEU A 185 -11.35 15.11 12.50
CA LEU A 185 -12.81 15.04 12.58
C LEU A 185 -13.40 14.67 11.21
N GLU A 186 -12.92 15.28 10.13
CA GLU A 186 -13.39 14.97 8.76
C GLU A 186 -13.20 13.50 8.40
N ILE A 187 -12.00 12.93 8.59
CA ILE A 187 -11.76 11.51 8.29
C ILE A 187 -12.56 10.58 9.21
N THR A 188 -12.80 10.99 10.46
CA THR A 188 -13.68 10.26 11.40
C THR A 188 -15.13 10.25 10.93
N LEU A 189 -15.64 11.37 10.39
CA LEU A 189 -16.98 11.45 9.83
C LEU A 189 -17.13 10.57 8.59
N ILE A 190 -16.13 10.54 7.71
CA ILE A 190 -16.13 9.65 6.54
C ILE A 190 -16.16 8.17 6.97
N ASN A 191 -15.36 7.78 7.97
CA ASN A 191 -15.40 6.42 8.50
C ASN A 191 -16.80 6.05 9.06
N LYS A 192 -17.44 6.98 9.78
CA LYS A 192 -18.82 6.79 10.28
C LYS A 192 -19.84 6.67 9.14
N GLU A 193 -19.67 7.45 8.07
CA GLU A 193 -20.53 7.35 6.89
C GLU A 193 -20.35 6.00 6.18
N LEU A 194 -19.12 5.51 6.03
CA LEU A 194 -18.84 4.17 5.48
C LEU A 194 -19.52 3.07 6.31
N ILE A 195 -19.43 3.13 7.63
CA ILE A 195 -20.13 2.20 8.54
C ILE A 195 -21.65 2.28 8.31
N SER A 196 -22.20 3.50 8.20
CA SER A 196 -23.63 3.69 7.94
C SER A 196 -24.04 3.04 6.62
N VAL A 197 -23.31 3.24 5.53
CA VAL A 197 -23.64 2.68 4.21
C VAL A 197 -23.53 1.15 4.22
N LYS A 198 -22.47 0.61 4.83
CA LYS A 198 -22.28 -0.84 5.00
C LYS A 198 -23.39 -1.49 5.83
N ASN A 199 -24.03 -0.76 6.76
CA ASN A 199 -25.14 -1.29 7.56
C ASN A 199 -26.50 -1.23 6.82
N LEU A 200 -26.61 -0.48 5.72
CA LEU A 200 -27.84 -0.44 4.90
C LEU A 200 -28.03 -1.70 4.05
N TYR A 201 -26.94 -2.38 3.68
CA TYR A 201 -26.97 -3.55 2.81
C TYR A 201 -26.09 -4.66 3.36
N ASP A 202 -26.63 -5.87 3.42
CA ASP A 202 -25.84 -7.06 3.74
C ASP A 202 -25.03 -7.48 2.49
N SER A 203 -23.83 -6.89 2.36
CA SER A 203 -22.92 -7.14 1.24
C SER A 203 -21.51 -7.41 1.76
N HIS A 204 -20.94 -8.51 1.31
CA HIS A 204 -19.53 -8.84 1.58
C HIS A 204 -18.58 -7.81 0.96
N ARG A 205 -18.89 -7.23 -0.22
CA ARG A 205 -18.06 -6.19 -0.84
C ARG A 205 -18.03 -4.91 -0.02
N LEU A 206 -19.19 -4.43 0.41
CA LEU A 206 -19.27 -3.25 1.28
C LEU A 206 -18.59 -3.50 2.63
N TYR A 207 -18.67 -4.72 3.16
CA TYR A 207 -17.95 -5.12 4.36
C TYR A 207 -16.43 -5.07 4.16
N VAL A 208 -15.90 -5.63 3.08
CA VAL A 208 -14.46 -5.61 2.77
C VAL A 208 -13.96 -4.17 2.63
N TYR A 209 -14.65 -3.34 1.85
CA TYR A 209 -14.32 -1.93 1.67
C TYR A 209 -14.33 -1.13 2.97
N GLN A 210 -15.38 -1.28 3.78
CA GLN A 210 -15.44 -0.64 5.10
C GLN A 210 -14.33 -1.17 6.02
N SER A 211 -13.99 -2.46 5.94
CA SER A 211 -12.91 -3.06 6.75
C SER A 211 -11.54 -2.48 6.41
N CYS A 212 -11.25 -2.18 5.14
CA CYS A 212 -10.01 -1.49 4.75
C CYS A 212 -9.83 -0.18 5.53
N VAL A 213 -10.86 0.68 5.51
CA VAL A 213 -10.83 1.97 6.19
C VAL A 213 -10.91 1.82 7.70
N GLY A 214 -11.79 0.97 8.20
CA GLY A 214 -12.02 0.79 9.64
C GLY A 214 -10.78 0.30 10.38
N ILE A 215 -10.10 -0.73 9.84
CA ILE A 215 -8.84 -1.22 10.41
C ILE A 215 -7.78 -0.12 10.35
N PHE A 216 -7.59 0.52 9.18
CA PHE A 216 -6.61 1.58 9.03
C PHE A 216 -6.86 2.76 10.00
N HIS A 217 -8.12 3.17 10.15
CA HIS A 217 -8.53 4.25 11.03
C HIS A 217 -8.15 3.95 12.49
N ARG A 218 -8.46 2.75 12.96
CA ARG A 218 -8.07 2.29 14.30
C ARG A 218 -6.55 2.25 14.48
N LEU A 219 -5.83 1.82 13.43
CA LEU A 219 -4.37 1.67 13.46
C LEU A 219 -3.60 3.00 13.37
N PHE A 220 -4.17 4.09 12.86
CA PHE A 220 -3.40 5.31 12.61
C PHE A 220 -4.06 6.63 13.01
N VAL A 221 -5.35 6.61 13.36
CA VAL A 221 -6.11 7.83 13.70
C VAL A 221 -6.62 7.78 15.14
N GLU A 222 -7.15 6.63 15.58
CA GLU A 222 -7.66 6.47 16.93
C GLU A 222 -6.56 6.05 17.91
N GLU A 223 -6.53 6.75 19.05
CA GLU A 223 -5.56 6.49 20.12
C GLU A 223 -6.00 5.37 21.07
N ASN A 224 -7.32 5.13 21.19
CA ASN A 224 -7.91 4.17 22.11
C ASN A 224 -8.87 3.23 21.36
N GLU A 225 -8.79 1.93 21.64
CA GLU A 225 -9.79 0.98 21.16
C GLU A 225 -11.09 1.15 21.94
N SER A 226 -12.20 1.29 21.22
CA SER A 226 -13.52 1.21 21.82
C SER A 226 -13.79 -0.24 22.24
N MET A 227 -14.24 -0.46 23.47
CA MET A 227 -14.61 -1.79 23.98
C MET A 227 -15.85 -2.36 23.27
N ASP A 228 -16.64 -1.50 22.62
CA ASP A 228 -17.88 -1.88 21.94
C ASP A 228 -17.66 -2.29 20.46
N GLU A 229 -16.44 -2.15 19.94
CA GLU A 229 -16.12 -2.46 18.55
C GLU A 229 -15.67 -3.91 18.35
N GLU A 230 -16.00 -4.49 17.20
CA GLU A 230 -15.52 -5.81 16.79
C GLU A 230 -13.97 -5.82 16.78
N PRO A 231 -13.31 -6.82 17.40
CA PRO A 231 -11.85 -6.94 17.36
C PRO A 231 -11.30 -6.99 15.93
N ILE A 232 -10.16 -6.34 15.67
CA ILE A 232 -9.54 -6.29 14.33
C ILE A 232 -9.27 -7.70 13.80
N GLU A 233 -8.89 -8.64 14.66
CA GLU A 233 -8.62 -10.03 14.30
C GLU A 233 -9.86 -10.76 13.78
N ASN A 234 -11.03 -10.47 14.35
CA ASN A 234 -12.29 -11.03 13.88
C ASN A 234 -12.65 -10.46 12.50
N ILE A 235 -12.45 -9.16 12.31
CA ILE A 235 -12.64 -8.50 11.01
C ILE A 235 -11.72 -9.13 9.95
N LEU A 236 -10.42 -9.26 10.26
CA LEU A 236 -9.42 -9.87 9.38
C LEU A 236 -9.76 -11.33 9.04
N ALA A 237 -10.21 -12.11 10.03
CA ALA A 237 -10.63 -13.50 9.81
C ALA A 237 -11.85 -13.58 8.89
N ARG A 238 -12.85 -12.70 9.09
CA ARG A 238 -14.04 -12.64 8.24
C ARG A 238 -13.72 -12.20 6.82
N VAL A 239 -12.83 -11.21 6.64
CA VAL A 239 -12.36 -10.82 5.30
C VAL A 239 -11.65 -11.98 4.62
N GLN A 240 -10.81 -12.73 5.34
CA GLN A 240 -10.15 -13.91 4.77
C GLN A 240 -11.17 -14.96 4.31
N GLN A 241 -12.21 -15.23 5.11
CA GLN A 241 -13.31 -16.12 4.72
C GLN A 241 -14.02 -15.65 3.45
N ILE A 242 -14.26 -14.34 3.31
CA ILE A 242 -14.83 -13.77 2.09
C ILE A 242 -13.90 -14.01 0.89
N PHE A 243 -12.60 -13.73 1.03
CA PHE A 243 -11.65 -13.98 -0.07
C PHE A 243 -11.59 -15.46 -0.46
N ASP A 244 -11.68 -16.37 0.51
CA ASP A 244 -11.66 -17.82 0.27
C ASP A 244 -12.96 -18.32 -0.35
N MET A 245 -14.10 -17.67 -0.09
CA MET A 245 -15.40 -17.97 -0.71
C MET A 245 -15.49 -17.44 -2.15
N TYR A 246 -14.90 -16.27 -2.42
CA TYR A 246 -15.01 -15.56 -3.69
C TYR A 246 -13.65 -15.50 -4.42
N GLN A 247 -13.00 -16.65 -4.61
CA GLN A 247 -11.64 -16.75 -5.15
C GLN A 247 -11.49 -16.22 -6.59
N MET A 248 -12.59 -16.20 -7.34
CA MET A 248 -12.62 -15.73 -8.73
C MET A 248 -12.88 -14.22 -8.85
N ASP A 249 -13.13 -13.52 -7.73
CA ASP A 249 -13.33 -12.08 -7.73
C ASP A 249 -11.98 -11.35 -7.85
N THR A 250 -11.80 -10.62 -8.95
CA THR A 250 -10.57 -9.88 -9.25
C THR A 250 -10.29 -8.77 -8.24
N ILE A 251 -11.34 -8.12 -7.71
CA ILE A 251 -11.17 -7.05 -6.71
C ILE A 251 -10.57 -7.67 -5.46
N TYR A 252 -11.06 -8.81 -5.01
CA TYR A 252 -10.50 -9.49 -3.82
C TYR A 252 -9.11 -10.03 -4.04
N HIS A 253 -8.82 -10.53 -5.25
CA HIS A 253 -7.46 -10.89 -5.63
C HIS A 253 -6.49 -9.72 -5.43
N HIS A 254 -6.83 -8.53 -5.92
CA HIS A 254 -5.99 -7.34 -5.78
C HIS A 254 -6.01 -6.75 -4.36
N LEU A 255 -7.14 -6.75 -3.65
CA LEU A 255 -7.20 -6.23 -2.28
C LEU A 255 -6.45 -7.09 -1.26
N LYS A 256 -6.12 -8.35 -1.59
CA LYS A 256 -5.36 -9.23 -0.70
C LYS A 256 -4.08 -8.57 -0.19
N ILE A 257 -3.31 -7.92 -1.06
CA ILE A 257 -2.04 -7.26 -0.65
C ILE A 257 -2.30 -6.09 0.32
N VAL A 258 -3.43 -5.38 0.17
CA VAL A 258 -3.83 -4.32 1.10
C VAL A 258 -4.11 -4.90 2.48
N PHE A 259 -4.75 -6.06 2.57
CA PHE A 259 -5.00 -6.72 3.85
C PHE A 259 -3.75 -7.36 4.46
N GLU A 260 -2.81 -7.86 3.67
CA GLU A 260 -1.50 -8.28 4.20
C GLU A 260 -0.72 -7.09 4.78
N TYR A 261 -0.78 -5.93 4.12
CA TYR A 261 -0.27 -4.67 4.67
C TYR A 261 -0.95 -4.30 6.00
N LEU A 262 -2.29 -4.36 6.08
CA LEU A 262 -3.01 -4.06 7.32
C LEU A 262 -2.69 -5.05 8.45
N LYS A 263 -2.52 -6.35 8.16
CA LYS A 263 -2.08 -7.36 9.14
C LYS A 263 -0.69 -7.04 9.67
N LEU A 264 0.23 -6.68 8.78
CA LEU A 264 1.58 -6.27 9.14
C LEU A 264 1.56 -5.08 10.10
N GLU A 265 0.84 -4.02 9.75
CA GLU A 265 0.74 -2.80 10.55
C GLU A 265 0.06 -3.05 11.90
N TYR A 266 -0.98 -3.89 11.90
CA TYR A 266 -1.64 -4.34 13.12
C TYR A 266 -0.63 -5.02 14.08
N TYR A 267 0.06 -6.07 13.62
CA TYR A 267 1.03 -6.77 14.49
C TYR A 267 2.22 -5.89 14.88
N ASN A 268 2.64 -4.96 14.01
CA ASN A 268 3.69 -4.01 14.32
C ASN A 268 3.26 -3.02 15.42
N ARG A 269 2.03 -2.48 15.36
CA ARG A 269 1.46 -1.56 16.38
C ARG A 269 1.43 -2.20 17.77
N TYR A 270 1.04 -3.48 17.86
CA TYR A 270 1.05 -4.24 19.12
C TYR A 270 2.41 -4.85 19.48
N LYS A 271 3.47 -4.53 18.73
CA LYS A 271 4.85 -5.02 18.95
C LYS A 271 4.98 -6.54 18.90
N VAL A 272 4.05 -7.23 18.24
CA VAL A 272 4.10 -8.67 18.01
C VAL A 272 4.95 -8.94 16.77
N TYR A 273 6.23 -8.54 16.85
CA TYR A 273 7.12 -8.48 15.68
C TYR A 273 7.27 -9.82 14.98
N ARG A 274 7.31 -10.93 15.72
CA ARG A 274 7.42 -12.26 15.13
C ARG A 274 6.29 -12.57 14.13
N LYS A 275 5.05 -12.15 14.42
CA LYS A 275 3.93 -12.30 13.49
C LYS A 275 3.99 -11.26 12.37
N ALA A 276 4.43 -10.04 12.66
CA ALA A 276 4.59 -9.01 11.62
C ALA A 276 5.58 -9.44 10.52
N GLU A 277 6.65 -10.16 10.88
CA GLU A 277 7.62 -10.70 9.92
C GLU A 277 7.00 -11.69 8.92
N ASP A 278 5.96 -12.43 9.31
CA ASP A 278 5.27 -13.37 8.41
C ASP A 278 4.64 -12.67 7.19
N TYR A 279 4.34 -11.37 7.33
CA TYR A 279 3.73 -10.53 6.31
C TYR A 279 4.72 -9.57 5.63
N PHE A 280 5.89 -9.31 6.23
CA PHE A 280 6.81 -8.27 5.80
C PHE A 280 7.32 -8.48 4.38
N ASP A 281 7.81 -9.68 4.06
CA ASP A 281 8.40 -9.97 2.76
C ASP A 281 7.40 -9.73 1.62
N GLU A 282 6.14 -10.17 1.80
CA GLU A 282 5.10 -10.04 0.78
C GLU A 282 4.75 -8.57 0.50
N VAL A 283 4.58 -7.78 1.56
CA VAL A 283 4.29 -6.34 1.46
C VAL A 283 5.49 -5.58 0.89
N ASN A 284 6.70 -5.95 1.30
CA ASN A 284 7.93 -5.32 0.84
C ASN A 284 8.21 -5.59 -0.65
N ASP A 285 8.04 -6.84 -1.09
CA ASP A 285 8.21 -7.22 -2.50
C ASP A 285 7.21 -6.48 -3.40
N SER A 286 6.02 -6.15 -2.87
CA SER A 286 4.95 -5.45 -3.59
C SER A 286 4.94 -3.94 -3.36
N VAL A 287 5.94 -3.36 -2.69
CA VAL A 287 5.88 -1.96 -2.22
C VAL A 287 5.74 -0.95 -3.35
N SER A 288 6.43 -1.17 -4.48
CA SER A 288 6.32 -0.30 -5.66
C SER A 288 4.90 -0.32 -6.22
N ALA A 289 4.31 -1.52 -6.36
CA ALA A 289 2.94 -1.68 -6.83
C ALA A 289 1.93 -1.07 -5.84
N LEU A 290 2.12 -1.24 -4.54
CA LEU A 290 1.30 -0.62 -3.49
C LEU A 290 1.30 0.91 -3.61
N MET A 291 2.48 1.51 -3.77
CA MET A 291 2.66 2.95 -3.90
C MET A 291 2.05 3.53 -5.18
N SER A 292 2.08 2.79 -6.30
CA SER A 292 1.53 3.29 -7.58
C SER A 292 0.04 3.00 -7.75
N ASN A 293 -0.45 1.84 -7.30
CA ASN A 293 -1.76 1.32 -7.74
C ASN A 293 -2.83 1.28 -6.63
N TYR A 294 -2.45 1.43 -5.36
CA TYR A 294 -3.35 1.19 -4.23
C TYR A 294 -3.59 2.41 -3.34
N THR A 295 -3.16 3.61 -3.75
CA THR A 295 -3.37 4.87 -3.01
C THR A 295 -4.85 5.24 -2.80
N LEU A 296 -5.74 4.70 -3.62
CA LEU A 296 -7.19 4.86 -3.46
C LEU A 296 -7.78 3.95 -2.36
N HIS A 297 -7.07 2.90 -1.95
CA HIS A 297 -7.58 1.87 -1.03
C HIS A 297 -6.77 1.77 0.27
N THR A 298 -5.63 2.45 0.34
CA THR A 298 -4.77 2.53 1.52
C THR A 298 -3.83 3.74 1.43
N TYR A 299 -3.07 3.99 2.49
CA TYR A 299 -1.97 4.96 2.47
C TYR A 299 -0.62 4.23 2.55
N PRO A 300 -0.06 3.83 1.40
CA PRO A 300 1.09 2.93 1.34
C PRO A 300 2.39 3.56 1.84
N ALA A 301 2.53 4.90 1.77
CA ALA A 301 3.75 5.56 2.25
C ALA A 301 4.00 5.38 3.77
N ARG A 302 2.98 5.00 4.54
CA ARG A 302 3.15 4.65 5.96
C ARG A 302 4.03 3.41 6.13
N PHE A 303 3.90 2.42 5.22
CA PHE A 303 4.74 1.22 5.23
C PHE A 303 6.23 1.54 5.08
N LEU A 304 6.60 2.57 4.31
CA LEU A 304 8.00 2.97 4.14
C LEU A 304 8.66 3.33 5.48
N PHE A 305 7.90 3.99 6.36
CA PHE A 305 8.37 4.29 7.71
C PHE A 305 8.39 3.05 8.60
N THR A 306 7.40 2.16 8.51
CA THR A 306 7.43 0.85 9.19
C THR A 306 8.64 0.01 8.78
N LYS A 307 8.99 0.01 7.49
CA LYS A 307 10.18 -0.63 6.96
C LYS A 307 11.46 -0.02 7.54
N LEU A 308 11.52 1.31 7.65
CA LEU A 308 12.65 1.98 8.28
C LEU A 308 12.75 1.66 9.78
N GLU A 309 11.63 1.69 10.52
CA GLU A 309 11.56 1.30 11.94
C GLU A 309 12.06 -0.13 12.15
N ARG A 310 11.59 -1.07 11.33
CA ARG A 310 12.05 -2.47 11.35
C ARG A 310 13.56 -2.55 11.11
N SER A 311 14.06 -1.86 10.10
CA SER A 311 15.48 -1.90 9.74
C SER A 311 16.36 -1.34 10.86
N LEU A 312 15.89 -0.27 11.52
CA LEU A 312 16.54 0.27 12.72
C LEU A 312 16.51 -0.70 13.90
N ARG A 313 15.38 -1.38 14.13
CA ARG A 313 15.24 -2.40 15.18
C ARG A 313 16.21 -3.57 14.98
N LEU A 314 16.41 -3.99 13.73
CA LEU A 314 17.28 -5.10 13.35
C LEU A 314 18.76 -4.69 13.15
N GLY A 315 19.05 -3.40 13.05
CA GLY A 315 20.41 -2.90 12.81
C GLY A 315 20.87 -2.99 11.34
N ILE A 316 19.95 -3.17 10.40
CA ILE A 316 20.21 -3.38 8.97
C ILE A 316 19.88 -2.16 8.11
N GLN A 317 19.69 -0.98 8.71
CA GLN A 317 19.27 0.24 8.00
C GLN A 317 20.21 0.70 6.87
N HIS A 318 21.46 0.26 6.87
CA HIS A 318 22.44 0.54 5.81
C HIS A 318 22.13 -0.22 4.50
N GLU A 319 21.42 -1.34 4.58
CA GLU A 319 21.04 -2.17 3.42
C GLU A 319 19.90 -1.53 2.59
N LEU A 320 19.10 -0.67 3.23
CA LEU A 320 17.93 -0.02 2.62
C LEU A 320 18.25 0.70 1.32
N TYR A 321 19.41 1.34 1.22
CA TYR A 321 19.80 2.08 0.02
C TYR A 321 19.87 1.15 -1.21
N THR A 322 20.59 0.03 -1.08
CA THR A 322 20.77 -0.92 -2.17
C THR A 322 19.47 -1.65 -2.50
N GLU A 323 18.73 -2.05 -1.46
CA GLU A 323 17.43 -2.72 -1.60
C GLU A 323 16.43 -1.84 -2.37
N ASN A 324 16.34 -0.56 -2.02
CA ASN A 324 15.44 0.40 -2.66
C ASN A 324 15.81 0.69 -4.12
N GLY A 325 17.09 0.54 -4.50
CA GLY A 325 17.53 0.63 -5.88
C GLY A 325 16.88 -0.44 -6.77
N MET A 326 16.66 -1.64 -6.22
CA MET A 326 16.01 -2.74 -6.92
C MET A 326 14.48 -2.63 -6.86
N LEU A 327 13.93 -2.34 -5.67
CA LEU A 327 12.47 -2.32 -5.47
C LEU A 327 11.76 -1.20 -6.24
N PHE A 328 12.41 -0.05 -6.41
CA PHE A 328 11.81 1.12 -7.05
C PHE A 328 12.40 1.41 -8.43
N GLN A 329 12.94 0.39 -9.12
CA GLN A 329 13.55 0.56 -10.44
C GLN A 329 12.54 1.03 -11.50
N GLU A 330 11.32 0.50 -11.44
CA GLU A 330 10.22 0.81 -12.37
C GLU A 330 9.10 1.62 -11.69
N PHE A 331 9.40 2.23 -10.55
CA PHE A 331 8.41 2.97 -9.78
C PHE A 331 8.13 4.33 -10.42
N GLU A 332 6.89 4.52 -10.85
CA GLU A 332 6.37 5.81 -11.28
C GLU A 332 5.64 6.49 -10.12
N ILE A 333 5.96 7.77 -9.91
CA ILE A 333 5.50 8.54 -8.77
C ILE A 333 4.51 9.62 -9.20
N ASP A 334 3.37 9.65 -8.51
CA ASP A 334 2.40 10.73 -8.65
C ASP A 334 2.83 11.94 -7.82
N MET A 335 3.26 13.02 -8.49
CA MET A 335 3.68 14.27 -7.83
C MET A 335 2.49 15.10 -7.34
N ASP A 336 1.27 14.84 -7.85
CA ASP A 336 0.05 15.51 -7.41
C ASP A 336 -0.47 14.93 -6.08
N ASP A 337 -0.15 13.67 -5.78
CA ASP A 337 -0.29 13.07 -4.45
C ASP A 337 0.85 13.51 -3.50
N VAL A 338 0.83 14.81 -3.17
CA VAL A 338 1.89 15.47 -2.39
C VAL A 338 2.25 14.72 -1.09
N PRO A 339 1.30 14.24 -0.25
CA PRO A 339 1.65 13.53 0.97
C PRO A 339 2.40 12.21 0.73
N ASN A 340 1.96 11.38 -0.21
CA ASN A 340 2.68 10.14 -0.55
C ASN A 340 4.03 10.48 -1.18
N TYR A 341 4.10 11.46 -2.08
CA TYR A 341 5.34 11.88 -2.74
C TYR A 341 6.40 12.33 -1.73
N VAL A 342 6.04 13.30 -0.87
CA VAL A 342 6.95 13.84 0.16
C VAL A 342 7.39 12.74 1.13
N SER A 343 6.50 11.83 1.51
CA SER A 343 6.82 10.71 2.40
C SER A 343 7.82 9.74 1.76
N TYR A 344 7.64 9.42 0.48
CA TYR A 344 8.58 8.61 -0.29
C TYR A 344 9.95 9.28 -0.39
N VAL A 345 10.02 10.56 -0.76
CA VAL A 345 11.31 11.27 -0.87
C VAL A 345 12.00 11.35 0.49
N ALA A 346 11.26 11.63 1.57
CA ALA A 346 11.83 11.62 2.92
C ALA A 346 12.43 10.25 3.27
N TYR A 347 11.73 9.16 2.94
CA TYR A 347 12.21 7.80 3.13
C TYR A 347 13.47 7.49 2.29
N ARG A 348 13.51 7.91 1.02
CA ARG A 348 14.69 7.76 0.14
C ARG A 348 15.88 8.53 0.70
N ALA A 349 15.68 9.78 1.11
CA ALA A 349 16.72 10.60 1.72
C ALA A 349 17.27 9.98 3.02
N LEU A 350 16.39 9.43 3.87
CA LEU A 350 16.80 8.70 5.08
C LEU A 350 17.57 7.41 4.77
N SER A 351 17.20 6.70 3.71
CA SER A 351 17.93 5.52 3.24
C SER A 351 19.34 5.89 2.76
N CYS A 352 19.47 6.99 2.00
CA CYS A 352 20.77 7.54 1.61
C CYS A 352 21.60 7.97 2.82
N TYR A 353 20.99 8.64 3.80
CA TYR A 353 21.63 9.04 5.04
C TYR A 353 22.23 7.85 5.80
N TYR A 354 21.51 6.73 5.90
CA TYR A 354 22.00 5.52 6.56
C TYR A 354 23.07 4.76 5.79
N ALA A 355 23.19 5.02 4.48
CA ALA A 355 24.29 4.53 3.64
C ALA A 355 25.45 5.53 3.53
N GLU A 356 25.47 6.59 4.36
CA GLU A 356 26.47 7.66 4.37
C GLU A 356 26.56 8.44 3.04
N LYS A 357 25.51 8.38 2.22
CA LYS A 357 25.38 9.11 0.94
C LYS A 357 24.72 10.47 1.15
N TYR A 358 25.33 11.32 1.96
CA TYR A 358 24.74 12.60 2.39
C TYR A 358 24.50 13.59 1.24
N GLU A 359 25.38 13.61 0.24
CA GLU A 359 25.20 14.46 -0.95
C GLU A 359 23.94 14.04 -1.72
N GLU A 360 23.76 12.74 -1.97
CA GLU A 360 22.57 12.21 -2.64
C GLU A 360 21.30 12.45 -1.81
N ALA A 361 21.37 12.26 -0.48
CA ALA A 361 20.26 12.56 0.43
C ALA A 361 19.82 14.03 0.32
N SER A 362 20.77 14.97 0.26
CA SER A 362 20.46 16.39 0.10
C SER A 362 19.85 16.71 -1.28
N LYS A 363 20.32 16.07 -2.35
CA LYS A 363 19.76 16.21 -3.71
C LYS A 363 18.29 15.78 -3.76
N TRP A 364 17.95 14.63 -3.16
CA TRP A 364 16.56 14.17 -3.06
C TRP A 364 15.64 15.23 -2.46
N ILE A 365 16.05 15.84 -1.34
CA ILE A 365 15.22 16.84 -0.66
C ILE A 365 15.18 18.17 -1.42
N ASN A 366 16.29 18.62 -2.00
CA ASN A 366 16.32 19.85 -2.80
C ASN A 366 15.43 19.73 -4.03
N ASN A 367 15.46 18.59 -4.74
CA ASN A 367 14.59 18.34 -5.89
C ASN A 367 13.11 18.42 -5.48
N LEU A 368 12.74 17.74 -4.39
CA LEU A 368 11.38 17.82 -3.83
C LEU A 368 10.94 19.27 -3.56
N LEU A 369 11.80 20.08 -2.92
CA LEU A 369 11.49 21.46 -2.58
C LEU A 369 11.38 22.39 -3.82
N ASN A 370 11.95 21.98 -4.95
CA ASN A 370 11.87 22.71 -6.23
C ASN A 370 10.66 22.27 -7.07
N GLU A 371 10.28 20.99 -7.00
CA GLU A 371 9.21 20.41 -7.81
C GLU A 371 7.82 20.63 -7.20
N VAL A 372 7.68 20.51 -5.88
CA VAL A 372 6.37 20.52 -5.21
C VAL A 372 6.30 21.53 -4.07
N SER A 373 5.21 22.29 -4.04
CA SER A 373 4.96 23.28 -2.98
C SER A 373 4.42 22.61 -1.71
N VAL A 374 5.30 22.35 -0.74
CA VAL A 374 4.92 21.84 0.59
C VAL A 374 4.46 22.98 1.54
N LYS A 375 4.32 24.21 1.05
CA LYS A 375 3.97 25.39 1.88
C LYS A 375 2.62 25.28 2.58
N LYS A 376 1.67 24.54 1.99
CA LYS A 376 0.35 24.24 2.60
C LYS A 376 0.49 23.47 3.93
N TYR A 377 1.58 22.71 4.09
CA TYR A 377 1.83 21.85 5.25
C TYR A 377 3.08 22.34 6.00
N PRO A 378 2.97 23.41 6.80
CA PRO A 378 4.15 24.07 7.37
C PRO A 378 4.88 23.21 8.41
N TYR A 379 4.22 22.26 9.08
CA TYR A 379 4.88 21.30 9.98
C TYR A 379 5.68 20.26 9.19
N ALA A 380 5.09 19.66 8.15
CA ALA A 380 5.80 18.73 7.27
C ALA A 380 7.00 19.39 6.58
N LEU A 381 6.83 20.63 6.08
CA LEU A 381 7.94 21.39 5.50
C LEU A 381 9.08 21.63 6.51
N LEU A 382 8.75 21.84 7.79
CA LEU A 382 9.74 22.02 8.84
C LEU A 382 10.58 20.75 9.05
N GLU A 383 9.92 19.59 9.09
CA GLU A 383 10.57 18.28 9.20
C GLU A 383 11.52 18.01 8.03
N ILE A 384 11.06 18.21 6.80
CA ILE A 384 11.88 18.03 5.59
C ILE A 384 13.12 18.94 5.61
N LYS A 385 12.94 20.21 5.97
CA LYS A 385 14.06 21.16 6.09
C LYS A 385 15.05 20.76 7.18
N ILE A 386 14.59 20.18 8.29
CA ILE A 386 15.48 19.69 9.35
C ILE A 386 16.33 18.52 8.83
N ILE A 387 15.74 17.57 8.08
CA ILE A 387 16.51 16.48 7.48
C ILE A 387 17.59 17.03 6.55
N LEU A 388 17.25 18.01 5.70
CA LEU A 388 18.21 18.66 4.82
C LEU A 388 19.32 19.40 5.58
N ALA A 389 18.98 20.12 6.65
CA ALA A 389 19.95 20.81 7.49
C ALA A 389 20.94 19.85 8.16
N ILE A 390 20.49 18.64 8.52
CA ILE A 390 21.38 17.59 9.03
C ILE A 390 22.39 17.17 7.95
N GLN A 391 21.95 17.02 6.69
CA GLN A 391 22.88 16.68 5.60
C GLN A 391 23.94 17.77 5.43
N TYR A 392 23.54 19.05 5.37
CA TYR A 392 24.49 20.16 5.23
C TYR A 392 25.44 20.28 6.44
N ALA A 393 24.97 20.00 7.65
CA ALA A 393 25.82 20.01 8.83
C ALA A 393 26.88 18.91 8.80
N ILE A 394 26.56 17.72 8.27
CA ILE A 394 27.51 16.60 8.14
C ILE A 394 28.50 16.84 6.99
N MET A 395 28.04 17.45 5.90
CA MET A 395 28.89 17.81 4.76
C MET A 395 29.72 19.09 4.98
N GLU A 396 29.57 19.74 6.14
CA GLU A 396 30.23 21.00 6.50
C GLU A 396 29.95 22.19 5.56
N ASP A 397 28.82 22.16 4.86
CA ASP A 397 28.36 23.27 4.02
C ASP A 397 27.72 24.36 4.89
N ASN A 398 28.58 25.14 5.54
CA ASN A 398 28.19 26.15 6.53
C ASN A 398 27.34 27.28 5.93
N ASP A 399 27.53 27.60 4.65
CA ASP A 399 26.79 28.68 3.99
C ASP A 399 25.34 28.26 3.75
N LEU A 400 25.12 27.10 3.11
CA LEU A 400 23.77 26.57 2.89
C LEU A 400 23.08 26.22 4.21
N LEU A 401 23.82 25.67 5.18
CA LEU A 401 23.31 25.38 6.51
C LEU A 401 22.79 26.64 7.21
N ASN A 402 23.57 27.72 7.25
CA ASN A 402 23.18 28.95 7.95
C ASN A 402 21.96 29.61 7.30
N GLN A 403 21.90 29.61 5.96
CA GLN A 403 20.73 30.08 5.22
C GLN A 403 19.47 29.26 5.58
N LEU A 404 19.59 27.93 5.58
CA LEU A 404 18.48 27.02 5.88
C LEU A 404 18.02 27.13 7.33
N LEU A 405 18.95 27.20 8.29
CA LEU A 405 18.65 27.42 9.70
C LEU A 405 17.93 28.75 9.92
N GLY A 406 18.31 29.81 9.21
CA GLY A 406 17.59 31.08 9.22
C GLY A 406 16.13 30.95 8.76
N SER A 407 15.89 30.18 7.70
CA SER A 407 14.53 29.86 7.20
C SER A 407 13.72 29.07 8.23
N ILE A 408 14.29 27.99 8.79
CA ILE A 408 13.67 27.13 9.81
C ILE A 408 13.30 27.95 11.05
N GLN A 409 14.22 28.79 11.54
CA GLN A 409 13.96 29.63 12.72
C GLN A 409 12.83 30.64 12.50
N ARG A 410 12.74 31.22 11.30
CA ARG A 410 11.65 32.14 10.93
C ARG A 410 10.31 31.41 10.93
N GLN A 411 10.28 30.20 10.37
CA GLN A 411 9.09 29.35 10.33
C GLN A 411 8.63 28.92 11.74
N ILE A 412 9.56 28.54 12.63
CA ILE A 412 9.25 28.24 14.04
C ILE A 412 8.63 29.45 14.76
N ARG A 413 9.09 30.67 14.46
CA ARG A 413 8.49 31.89 15.04
C ARG A 413 7.06 32.10 14.57
N LEU A 414 6.79 31.87 13.28
CA LEU A 414 5.45 32.00 12.70
C LEU A 414 4.46 30.97 13.25
N LEU A 415 4.90 29.71 13.43
CA LEU A 415 4.07 28.63 13.97
C LEU A 415 3.90 28.68 15.49
N GLY A 416 4.72 29.47 16.18
CA GLY A 416 4.82 29.51 17.63
C GLY A 416 5.78 28.44 18.16
N LYS A 417 6.75 28.87 18.97
CA LYS A 417 7.82 28.00 19.49
C LYS A 417 7.29 26.83 20.33
N GLN A 418 6.20 27.07 21.05
CA GLN A 418 5.50 26.06 21.86
C GLN A 418 4.91 24.91 21.03
N ASN A 419 4.57 25.17 19.77
CA ASN A 419 4.02 24.16 18.85
C ASN A 419 5.12 23.39 18.09
N CYS A 420 6.36 23.88 18.16
CA CYS A 420 7.51 23.32 17.43
C CYS A 420 8.68 23.03 18.39
N LEU A 421 8.40 22.59 19.62
CA LEU A 421 9.42 22.37 20.66
C LEU A 421 10.51 21.40 20.18
N TYR A 422 10.09 20.31 19.53
CA TYR A 422 10.98 19.32 18.97
C TYR A 422 11.94 19.93 17.91
N ALA A 423 11.38 20.58 16.89
CA ALA A 423 12.15 21.25 15.85
C ALA A 423 13.10 22.32 16.42
N ALA A 424 12.66 23.07 17.43
CA ALA A 424 13.48 24.08 18.11
C ALA A 424 14.66 23.46 18.86
N VAL A 425 14.51 22.26 19.43
CA VAL A 425 15.62 21.51 20.05
C VAL A 425 16.55 20.93 18.98
N PHE A 426 16.01 20.38 17.89
CA PHE A 426 16.83 19.86 16.79
C PHE A 426 17.72 20.92 16.15
N VAL A 427 17.22 22.15 15.98
CA VAL A 427 18.04 23.29 15.52
C VAL A 427 19.23 23.54 16.47
N LYS A 428 19.07 23.35 17.78
CA LYS A 428 20.18 23.48 18.74
C LYS A 428 21.18 22.34 18.60
N VAL A 429 20.71 21.12 18.36
CA VAL A 429 21.56 19.95 18.10
C VAL A 429 22.42 20.20 16.86
N ILE A 430 21.81 20.64 15.75
CA ILE A 430 22.52 20.93 14.50
C ILE A 430 23.57 22.03 14.70
N LYS A 431 23.23 23.12 15.41
CA LYS A 431 24.20 24.17 15.74
C LYS A 431 25.35 23.70 16.61
N LEU A 432 25.09 22.76 17.53
CA LEU A 432 26.14 22.18 18.37
C LEU A 432 27.09 21.31 17.54
N MET A 433 26.56 20.52 16.59
CA MET A 433 27.35 19.71 15.65
C MET A 433 28.35 20.60 14.88
N SER A 434 27.88 21.73 14.34
CA SER A 434 28.72 22.65 13.54
C SER A 434 29.62 23.60 14.34
N SER A 435 29.55 23.62 15.68
CA SER A 435 30.37 24.53 16.51
C SER A 435 31.83 24.05 16.63
N GLN A 436 32.83 24.90 16.86
CA GLN A 436 34.26 24.50 16.91
C GLN A 436 34.83 24.11 18.32
N GLY A 437 34.00 23.93 19.36
CA GLY A 437 34.46 23.58 20.73
C GLY A 437 34.65 22.07 21.00
N LYS A 438 35.67 21.64 21.78
CA LYS A 438 36.24 20.27 21.66
C LYS A 438 36.04 19.22 22.78
N SER A 439 35.51 19.49 23.99
CA SER A 439 35.42 18.42 25.02
C SER A 439 34.00 18.00 25.45
N GLU A 440 33.06 18.93 25.68
CA GLU A 440 31.72 18.62 26.25
C GLU A 440 30.61 18.46 25.19
N LYS A 441 30.95 18.48 23.89
CA LYS A 441 29.95 18.36 22.80
C LYS A 441 29.11 17.09 22.88
N PRO A 442 29.68 15.89 23.11
CA PRO A 442 28.90 14.65 23.13
C PRO A 442 27.86 14.66 24.25
N ASP A 443 28.25 15.09 25.46
CA ASP A 443 27.37 15.13 26.63
C ASP A 443 26.24 16.15 26.46
N LYS A 444 26.56 17.35 25.96
CA LYS A 444 25.57 18.39 25.65
C LYS A 444 24.63 17.97 24.51
N GLY A 445 25.16 17.27 23.51
CA GLY A 445 24.40 16.71 22.40
C GLY A 445 23.40 15.67 22.88
N LYS A 446 23.86 14.73 23.70
CA LYS A 446 23.03 13.69 24.32
C LYS A 446 21.91 14.27 25.17
N ALA A 447 22.21 15.25 26.03
CA ALA A 447 21.19 15.93 26.84
C ALA A 447 20.12 16.65 26.00
N LEU A 448 20.51 17.26 24.86
CA LEU A 448 19.55 17.86 23.93
C LEU A 448 18.69 16.82 23.21
N LEU A 449 19.27 15.67 22.84
CA LEU A 449 18.54 14.58 22.20
C LEU A 449 17.55 13.93 23.16
N GLU A 450 17.94 13.66 24.40
CA GLU A 450 17.03 13.17 25.44
C GLU A 450 15.85 14.11 25.65
N LYS A 451 16.12 15.43 25.67
CA LYS A 451 15.07 16.45 25.71
C LYS A 451 14.17 16.44 24.47
N ALA A 452 14.73 16.18 23.28
CA ALA A 452 13.97 16.09 22.04
C ALA A 452 13.07 14.84 22.02
N LEU A 453 13.55 13.72 22.56
CA LEU A 453 12.80 12.46 22.66
C LEU A 453 11.65 12.52 23.67
N ALA A 454 11.73 13.41 24.67
CA ALA A 454 10.67 13.61 25.65
C ALA A 454 9.39 14.26 25.08
N PHE A 455 9.45 14.89 23.89
CA PHE A 455 8.29 15.49 23.26
C PHE A 455 7.49 14.46 22.46
N LYS A 456 6.19 14.32 22.76
CA LYS A 456 5.27 13.53 21.92
C LYS A 456 5.24 14.14 20.52
N ARG A 457 5.53 13.33 19.51
CA ARG A 457 5.43 13.72 18.10
C ARG A 457 4.14 13.15 17.54
N THR A 458 3.40 13.98 16.84
CA THR A 458 2.16 13.60 16.14
C THR A 458 2.33 13.86 14.66
N GLY A 459 1.71 13.02 13.83
CA GLY A 459 1.72 13.14 12.38
C GLY A 459 3.07 12.84 11.72
N PHE A 460 3.35 13.54 10.63
CA PHE A 460 4.54 13.38 9.80
C PHE A 460 5.79 13.86 10.53
N ALA A 461 6.59 12.92 11.03
CA ALA A 461 7.81 13.22 11.79
C ALA A 461 9.00 12.33 11.34
N PRO A 462 9.44 12.39 10.07
CA PRO A 462 10.51 11.53 9.55
C PRO A 462 11.85 11.73 10.27
N THR A 463 12.08 12.88 10.90
CA THR A 463 13.28 13.09 11.72
C THR A 463 13.33 12.19 12.97
N SER A 464 12.23 11.54 13.35
CA SER A 464 12.18 10.59 14.48
C SER A 464 12.97 9.32 14.21
N TYR A 465 13.17 9.01 12.93
CA TYR A 465 13.93 7.86 12.49
C TYR A 465 15.42 8.17 12.32
N ILE A 466 15.90 9.35 12.70
CA ILE A 466 17.33 9.70 12.65
C ILE A 466 17.97 9.33 13.99
N ARG A 467 18.95 8.42 13.96
CA ARG A 467 19.81 8.13 15.11
C ARG A 467 20.97 9.13 15.14
N ILE A 468 20.98 9.97 16.16
CA ILE A 468 22.09 10.92 16.40
C ILE A 468 22.97 10.32 17.50
N ASP A 469 23.92 9.52 17.08
CA ASP A 469 24.91 8.81 17.91
C ASP A 469 26.05 9.74 18.36
N GLU A 470 26.87 9.31 19.33
CA GLU A 470 28.10 10.02 19.71
C GLU A 470 29.06 10.27 18.54
N LYS A 471 29.03 9.42 17.51
CA LYS A 471 29.82 9.59 16.29
C LYS A 471 29.56 10.94 15.62
N PHE A 472 28.33 11.44 15.67
CA PHE A 472 27.95 12.73 15.06
C PHE A 472 28.56 13.95 15.77
N PHE A 473 28.89 13.82 17.06
CA PHE A 473 29.55 14.89 17.82
C PHE A 473 31.08 14.76 17.83
N LYS A 474 31.60 13.68 17.20
CA LYS A 474 33.03 13.42 16.98
C LYS A 474 33.49 13.75 15.56
N ILE A 475 32.56 14.08 14.65
CA ILE A 475 32.86 14.64 13.31
C ILE A 475 33.67 15.94 13.52
N LYS A 476 34.77 16.07 12.77
CA LYS A 476 35.89 16.94 13.12
C LYS A 476 36.41 17.71 11.94
#